data_AF-A0A1I7NKB7-F1
#
_entry.id   AF-A0A1I7NKB7-F1
#
_cell.length_a   1.000
_cell.length_b   1.000
_cell.length_c   1.000
_cell.angle_alpha   90.00
_cell.angle_beta   90.00
_cell.angle_gamma   90.00
#
_symmetry.space_group_name_H-M   'P 1'
#
loop_
_entity.id
_entity.type
_entity.pdbx_description
1 polymer ?
#
loop_
_entity_poly.entity_id
_entity_poly.type
_entity_poly.pdbx_seq_one_letter_code
_entity_poly.pdbx_strand_id
1 'polypeptide(L)'
;MRDVVIRAEHLGKRYIIGHNAPRERYTSLRDVVARTTTRFLRTAFDVARGHQLISGDEIEEFWALKDVSFELKRGDVVGVIGRNGAGKSTLLKVLSRITEPTSGRVEIKGRIASLLEVGTGFHPELTGRENIFLNGAILGMRRAEIERKFDEIVAFAEVEKFLDTPVKRYSSGMYVRLAFAVAAHLEPEILVVDEVLAVGDAEFQRKCLGKMKDVAGQGRTVIFVSHNLAAVKALCTRSILLRAGRVACDGSVDAVIKQYVSASDAAHSISFDENKTRPAISAIEVNSEALIERDLIVDIHFASPRPLHTAVGGIVLRADTGEPVWGSNSRFHPSLKLVKGLTHGVLRCEARQLPIRPGRYSLSAWLGDWHEDHDARIDVLSFVIGEDDAHVLRPPVSAVGHLDWPAEWGTADAASALPAA
;
A
#
# COMPACT_ATOMS: atom_id res chain seq x y z
N MET A 1 -15.61 -12.20 -27.93
CA MET A 1 -16.39 -11.14 -27.24
C MET A 1 -17.40 -11.64 -26.20
N ARG A 2 -17.81 -12.92 -26.16
CA ARG A 2 -18.87 -13.41 -25.25
C ARG A 2 -18.49 -13.57 -23.77
N ASP A 3 -17.24 -13.30 -23.38
CA ASP A 3 -16.71 -13.68 -22.06
C ASP A 3 -16.31 -12.51 -21.16
N VAL A 4 -16.43 -11.26 -21.65
CA VAL A 4 -16.14 -10.06 -20.86
C VAL A 4 -17.31 -9.81 -19.89
N VAL A 5 -17.00 -9.81 -18.58
CA VAL A 5 -17.97 -9.60 -17.49
C VAL A 5 -17.91 -8.20 -16.91
N ILE A 6 -16.76 -7.52 -16.98
CA ILE A 6 -16.61 -6.10 -16.65
C ILE A 6 -15.87 -5.42 -17.79
N ARG A 7 -16.43 -4.30 -18.26
CA ARG A 7 -15.79 -3.42 -19.23
C ARG A 7 -15.89 -1.99 -18.74
N ALA A 8 -14.75 -1.38 -18.43
CA ALA A 8 -14.64 0.04 -18.12
C ALA A 8 -14.08 0.78 -19.35
N GLU A 9 -14.78 1.83 -19.80
CA GLU A 9 -14.39 2.64 -20.95
C GLU A 9 -14.27 4.11 -20.54
N HIS A 10 -13.06 4.66 -20.64
CA HIS A 10 -12.73 6.06 -20.38
C HIS A 10 -13.27 6.60 -19.04
N LEU A 11 -13.23 5.74 -18.02
CA LEU A 11 -13.88 6.00 -16.74
C LEU A 11 -13.21 7.17 -16.02
N GLY A 12 -14.01 8.17 -15.68
CA GLY A 12 -13.58 9.33 -14.90
C GLY A 12 -14.47 9.55 -13.69
N LYS A 13 -13.87 9.89 -12.56
CA LYS A 13 -14.58 10.32 -11.37
C LYS A 13 -13.93 11.56 -10.79
N ARG A 14 -14.69 12.64 -10.78
CA ARG A 14 -14.32 13.93 -10.22
C ARG A 14 -15.07 14.17 -8.92
N TYR A 15 -14.36 14.70 -7.93
CA TYR A 15 -14.90 15.24 -6.70
C TYR A 15 -14.62 16.73 -6.65
N ILE A 16 -15.42 17.43 -5.86
CA ILE A 16 -15.25 18.85 -5.62
C ILE A 16 -14.84 19.01 -4.16
N ILE A 17 -13.68 19.63 -3.93
CA ILE A 17 -13.10 19.84 -2.60
C ILE A 17 -13.25 21.33 -2.26
N GLY A 18 -13.72 21.62 -1.06
CA GLY A 18 -13.78 22.98 -0.52
C GLY A 18 -12.56 23.26 0.36
N HIS A 19 -11.86 24.35 0.10
CA HIS A 19 -10.77 24.83 0.95
C HIS A 19 -11.22 26.03 1.77
N ASN A 20 -10.86 26.05 3.05
CA ASN A 20 -10.96 27.25 3.87
C ASN A 20 -9.68 28.07 3.66
N ALA A 21 -9.81 29.30 3.18
CA ALA A 21 -8.66 30.16 2.95
C ALA A 21 -7.84 30.33 4.25
N PRO A 22 -6.50 30.32 4.19
CA PRO A 22 -5.66 30.56 5.35
C PRO A 22 -6.03 31.89 6.02
N ARG A 23 -6.12 31.90 7.36
CA ARG A 23 -6.30 33.12 8.14
C ARG A 23 -5.07 34.01 7.98
N GLU A 24 -5.08 34.89 7.00
CA GLU A 24 -4.06 35.94 6.88
C GLU A 24 -4.11 36.87 8.09
N ARG A 25 -2.93 37.26 8.58
CA ARG A 25 -2.74 38.10 9.78
C ARG A 25 -3.30 39.53 9.64
N TYR A 26 -3.73 39.92 8.44
CA TYR A 26 -4.45 41.16 8.17
C TYR A 26 -5.64 40.86 7.25
N THR A 27 -6.84 40.84 7.80
CA THR A 27 -8.08 40.78 7.02
C THR A 27 -8.67 42.18 6.94
N SER A 28 -8.85 42.71 5.73
CA SER A 28 -9.56 43.98 5.55
C SER A 28 -11.08 43.73 5.64
N LEU A 29 -11.85 44.70 6.14
CA LEU A 29 -13.31 44.60 6.23
C LEU A 29 -13.96 44.39 4.84
N ARG A 30 -13.31 44.86 3.77
CA ARG A 30 -13.77 44.63 2.39
C ARG A 30 -13.61 43.17 1.97
N ASP A 31 -12.54 42.50 2.38
CA ASP A 31 -12.30 41.08 2.05
C ASP A 31 -13.32 40.16 2.75
N VAL A 32 -13.69 40.49 3.98
CA VAL A 32 -14.71 39.72 4.73
C VAL A 32 -16.09 39.88 4.09
N VAL A 33 -16.46 41.10 3.68
CA VAL A 33 -17.74 41.38 3.02
C VAL A 33 -17.81 40.74 1.64
N ALA A 34 -16.74 40.83 0.85
CA ALA A 34 -16.65 40.19 -0.46
C ALA A 34 -16.80 38.67 -0.33
N ARG A 35 -16.02 38.01 0.55
CA ARG A 35 -16.11 36.55 0.75
C ARG A 35 -17.51 36.11 1.20
N THR A 36 -18.15 36.87 2.07
CA THR A 36 -19.50 36.54 2.56
C THR A 36 -20.55 36.65 1.45
N THR A 37 -20.46 37.68 0.59
CA THR A 37 -21.41 37.87 -0.52
C THR A 37 -21.23 36.83 -1.62
N THR A 38 -20.00 36.51 -2.03
CA THR A 38 -19.76 35.45 -3.03
C THR A 38 -20.21 34.08 -2.53
N ARG A 39 -19.98 33.77 -1.24
CA ARG A 39 -20.43 32.53 -0.61
C ARG A 39 -21.95 32.42 -0.57
N PHE A 40 -22.66 33.49 -0.22
CA PHE A 40 -24.12 33.50 -0.15
C PHE A 40 -24.77 33.36 -1.53
N LEU A 41 -24.29 34.13 -2.52
CA LEU A 41 -24.76 34.05 -3.91
C LEU A 41 -24.54 32.65 -4.49
N ARG A 42 -23.37 32.07 -4.25
CA ARG A 42 -23.04 30.73 -4.75
C ARG A 42 -23.84 29.63 -4.05
N THR A 43 -24.02 29.73 -2.74
CA THR A 43 -24.88 28.81 -1.97
C THR A 43 -26.31 28.83 -2.52
N ALA A 44 -26.86 30.02 -2.80
CA ALA A 44 -28.18 30.14 -3.42
C ALA A 44 -28.24 29.52 -4.82
N PHE A 45 -27.19 29.68 -5.63
CA PHE A 45 -27.10 29.12 -6.98
C PHE A 45 -26.94 27.58 -6.97
N ASP A 46 -26.13 27.04 -6.07
CA ASP A 46 -25.90 25.59 -5.92
C ASP A 46 -27.17 24.88 -5.41
N VAL A 47 -27.91 25.52 -4.48
CA VAL A 47 -29.24 25.03 -4.02
C VAL A 47 -30.25 25.03 -5.17
N ALA A 48 -30.28 26.08 -6.00
CA ALA A 48 -31.21 26.16 -7.14
C ALA A 48 -30.93 25.11 -8.23
N ARG A 49 -29.67 24.64 -8.36
CA ARG A 49 -29.27 23.59 -9.32
C ARG A 49 -29.22 22.18 -8.74
N GLY A 50 -29.56 22.00 -7.45
CA GLY A 50 -29.49 20.70 -6.79
C GLY A 50 -28.07 20.15 -6.63
N HIS A 51 -27.05 21.01 -6.67
CA HIS A 51 -25.66 20.62 -6.44
C HIS A 51 -25.37 20.48 -4.93
N GLN A 52 -24.40 19.63 -4.58
CA GLN A 52 -23.98 19.46 -3.19
C GLN A 52 -23.41 20.78 -2.63
N LEU A 53 -23.90 21.16 -1.44
CA LEU A 53 -23.41 22.31 -0.68
C LEU A 53 -21.97 22.04 -0.22
N ILE A 54 -20.99 22.63 -0.90
CA ILE A 54 -19.57 22.49 -0.55
C ILE A 54 -19.18 23.60 0.41
N SER A 55 -18.69 23.22 1.59
CA SER A 55 -18.20 24.16 2.60
C SER A 55 -16.74 24.54 2.30
N GLY A 56 -16.51 25.80 1.89
CA GLY A 56 -15.17 26.34 1.61
C GLY A 56 -15.26 27.67 0.85
N ASP A 57 -14.23 28.51 0.99
CA ASP A 57 -14.14 29.78 0.27
C ASP A 57 -13.62 29.56 -1.16
N GLU A 58 -12.74 28.58 -1.35
CA GLU A 58 -12.21 28.14 -2.66
C GLU A 58 -12.68 26.74 -3.02
N ILE A 59 -12.87 26.50 -4.32
CA ILE A 59 -13.21 25.19 -4.88
C ILE A 59 -12.01 24.64 -5.63
N GLU A 60 -11.65 23.41 -5.33
CA GLU A 60 -10.74 22.64 -6.17
C GLU A 60 -11.48 21.44 -6.79
N GLU A 61 -11.23 21.21 -8.08
CA GLU A 61 -11.66 19.99 -8.74
C GLU A 61 -10.59 18.90 -8.59
N PHE A 62 -10.95 17.80 -7.93
CA PHE A 62 -10.06 16.66 -7.75
C PHE A 62 -10.51 15.47 -8.60
N TRP A 63 -9.63 15.00 -9.49
CA TRP A 63 -9.87 13.81 -10.30
C TRP A 63 -9.32 12.57 -9.61
N ALA A 64 -10.20 11.81 -8.96
CA ALA A 64 -9.84 10.54 -8.32
C ALA A 64 -9.64 9.40 -9.32
N LEU A 65 -10.38 9.43 -10.44
CA LEU A 65 -10.16 8.56 -11.61
C LEU A 65 -10.19 9.41 -12.87
N LYS A 66 -9.31 9.15 -13.82
CA LYS A 66 -9.20 9.90 -15.07
C LYS A 66 -8.84 8.97 -16.20
N ASP A 67 -9.79 8.74 -17.11
CA ASP A 67 -9.57 7.97 -18.34
C ASP A 67 -9.09 6.53 -18.05
N VAL A 68 -9.78 5.84 -17.13
CA VAL A 68 -9.49 4.45 -16.76
C VAL A 68 -10.26 3.51 -17.69
N SER A 69 -9.53 2.65 -18.42
CA SER A 69 -10.11 1.65 -19.32
C SER A 69 -9.48 0.29 -19.09
N PHE A 70 -10.30 -0.75 -18.90
CA PHE A 70 -9.86 -2.14 -18.78
C PHE A 70 -11.04 -3.10 -19.00
N GLU A 71 -10.71 -4.36 -19.29
CA GLU A 71 -11.68 -5.45 -19.45
C GLU A 71 -11.31 -6.65 -18.58
N LEU A 72 -12.30 -7.23 -17.92
CA LEU A 72 -12.19 -8.48 -17.14
C LEU A 72 -13.08 -9.55 -17.74
N LYS A 73 -12.53 -10.76 -17.85
CA LYS A 73 -13.24 -11.95 -18.33
C LYS A 73 -13.76 -12.78 -17.16
N ARG A 74 -14.73 -13.65 -17.44
CA ARG A 74 -15.25 -14.58 -16.44
C ARG A 74 -14.11 -15.46 -15.91
N GLY A 75 -14.00 -15.56 -14.59
CA GLY A 75 -12.97 -16.35 -13.93
C GLY A 75 -11.63 -15.64 -13.77
N ASP A 76 -11.49 -14.40 -14.23
CA ASP A 76 -10.30 -13.61 -13.95
C ASP A 76 -10.19 -13.32 -12.44
N VAL A 77 -8.99 -13.51 -11.89
CA VAL A 77 -8.64 -13.14 -10.52
C VAL A 77 -7.61 -12.02 -10.60
N VAL A 78 -8.07 -10.77 -10.43
CA VAL A 78 -7.30 -9.57 -10.75
C VAL A 78 -7.00 -8.76 -9.50
N GLY A 79 -5.72 -8.50 -9.28
CA GLY A 79 -5.25 -7.54 -8.29
C GLY A 79 -5.41 -6.10 -8.78
N VAL A 80 -5.90 -5.18 -7.96
CA VAL A 80 -5.76 -3.74 -8.22
C VAL A 80 -4.83 -3.16 -7.18
N ILE A 81 -3.63 -2.80 -7.62
CA ILE A 81 -2.56 -2.29 -6.75
C ILE A 81 -2.27 -0.83 -7.07
N GLY A 82 -1.64 -0.14 -6.11
CA GLY A 82 -1.28 1.27 -6.25
C GLY A 82 -1.16 1.95 -4.89
N ARG A 83 -0.53 3.12 -4.87
CA ARG A 83 -0.33 3.90 -3.64
C ARG A 83 -1.66 4.35 -3.01
N ASN A 84 -1.59 4.79 -1.76
CA ASN A 84 -2.71 5.50 -1.14
C ASN A 84 -3.03 6.77 -1.95
N GLY A 85 -4.33 7.05 -2.13
CA GLY A 85 -4.78 8.13 -3.01
C GLY A 85 -4.68 7.84 -4.51
N ALA A 86 -4.25 6.65 -4.96
CA ALA A 86 -4.17 6.33 -6.38
C ALA A 86 -5.53 6.15 -7.10
N GLY A 87 -6.64 6.14 -6.35
CA GLY A 87 -8.00 5.97 -6.88
C GLY A 87 -8.63 4.58 -6.67
N LYS A 88 -7.94 3.65 -5.99
CA LYS A 88 -8.42 2.26 -5.76
C LYS A 88 -9.84 2.20 -5.17
N SER A 89 -10.07 2.82 -4.02
CA SER A 89 -11.38 2.82 -3.36
C SER A 89 -12.45 3.55 -4.19
N THR A 90 -12.07 4.58 -4.96
CA THR A 90 -13.00 5.24 -5.89
C THR A 90 -13.38 4.32 -7.03
N LEU A 91 -12.42 3.59 -7.62
CA LEU A 91 -12.70 2.59 -8.65
C LEU A 91 -13.68 1.55 -8.11
N LEU A 92 -13.42 1.04 -6.91
CA LEU A 92 -14.32 0.07 -6.28
C LEU A 92 -15.72 0.61 -6.04
N LYS A 93 -15.87 1.85 -5.54
CA LYS A 93 -17.19 2.49 -5.38
C LYS A 93 -17.94 2.59 -6.71
N VAL A 94 -17.25 2.85 -7.81
CA VAL A 94 -17.85 2.90 -9.14
C VAL A 94 -18.24 1.51 -9.64
N LEU A 95 -17.36 0.52 -9.52
CA LEU A 95 -17.65 -0.87 -9.91
C LEU A 95 -18.81 -1.47 -9.11
N SER A 96 -18.84 -1.22 -7.79
CA SER A 96 -19.91 -1.65 -6.88
C SER A 96 -21.19 -0.81 -7.01
N ARG A 97 -21.26 0.14 -7.95
CA ARG A 97 -22.40 1.03 -8.20
C ARG A 97 -22.85 1.87 -7.00
N ILE A 98 -21.95 2.09 -6.04
CA ILE A 98 -22.17 3.01 -4.90
C ILE A 98 -22.12 4.46 -5.39
N THR A 99 -21.34 4.73 -6.43
CA THR A 99 -21.18 6.08 -6.96
C THR A 99 -21.08 6.06 -8.47
N GLU A 100 -21.83 6.92 -9.13
CA GLU A 100 -21.79 7.05 -10.59
C GLU A 100 -20.49 7.72 -11.06
N PRO A 101 -19.94 7.31 -12.23
CA PRO A 101 -18.82 8.02 -12.82
C PRO A 101 -19.24 9.42 -13.30
N THR A 102 -18.28 10.34 -13.32
CA THR A 102 -18.47 11.69 -13.90
C THR A 102 -18.37 11.65 -15.42
N SER A 103 -17.57 10.74 -15.98
CA SER A 103 -17.39 10.54 -17.42
C SER A 103 -17.09 9.07 -17.73
N GLY A 104 -17.27 8.67 -18.97
CA GLY A 104 -17.09 7.28 -19.39
C GLY A 104 -18.24 6.39 -18.88
N ARG A 105 -18.04 5.08 -18.95
CA ARG A 105 -19.03 4.09 -18.52
C ARG A 105 -18.40 2.80 -18.02
N VAL A 106 -19.16 2.05 -17.22
CA VAL A 106 -18.85 0.67 -16.84
C VAL A 106 -20.02 -0.22 -17.20
N GLU A 107 -19.74 -1.29 -17.94
CA GLU A 107 -20.69 -2.37 -18.22
C GLU A 107 -20.33 -3.58 -17.36
N ILE A 108 -21.32 -4.13 -16.65
CA ILE A 108 -21.14 -5.28 -15.75
C ILE A 108 -22.20 -6.33 -16.08
N LYS A 109 -21.75 -7.56 -16.36
CA LYS A 109 -22.62 -8.72 -16.64
C LYS A 109 -22.53 -9.72 -15.51
N GLY A 110 -23.59 -9.80 -14.72
CA GLY A 110 -23.72 -10.70 -13.57
C GLY A 110 -23.93 -9.96 -12.25
N ARG A 111 -24.22 -10.72 -11.20
CA ARG A 111 -24.34 -10.19 -9.83
C ARG A 111 -22.95 -9.85 -9.26
N ILE A 112 -22.69 -8.56 -9.06
CA ILE A 112 -21.51 -8.07 -8.34
C ILE A 112 -21.81 -7.99 -6.85
N ALA A 113 -20.87 -8.45 -6.02
CA ALA A 113 -20.89 -8.22 -4.59
C ALA A 113 -19.55 -7.70 -4.10
N SER A 114 -19.58 -6.92 -3.03
CA SER A 114 -18.45 -6.13 -2.59
C SER A 114 -18.25 -6.23 -1.09
N LEU A 115 -17.04 -6.61 -0.68
CA LEU A 115 -16.62 -6.70 0.73
C LEU A 115 -16.05 -5.37 1.26
N LEU A 116 -16.30 -4.25 0.57
CA LEU A 116 -15.88 -2.90 0.98
C LEU A 116 -16.41 -2.49 2.37
N GLU A 117 -17.51 -3.11 2.82
CA GLU A 117 -18.28 -2.68 3.98
C GLU A 117 -18.76 -3.88 4.81
N VAL A 118 -17.83 -4.78 5.16
CA VAL A 118 -18.16 -5.96 5.98
C VAL A 118 -18.78 -5.52 7.31
N GLY A 119 -20.05 -5.87 7.52
CA GLY A 119 -20.83 -5.54 8.72
C GLY A 119 -21.88 -4.44 8.51
N THR A 120 -21.82 -3.68 7.41
CA THR A 120 -22.92 -2.74 7.10
C THR A 120 -24.21 -3.50 6.85
N GLY A 121 -25.28 -3.04 7.49
CA GLY A 121 -26.58 -3.71 7.45
C GLY A 121 -26.84 -4.64 8.62
N PHE A 122 -25.90 -4.84 9.55
CA PHE A 122 -26.23 -5.44 10.85
C PHE A 122 -27.08 -4.48 11.68
N HIS A 123 -28.12 -5.00 12.30
CA HIS A 123 -28.98 -4.28 13.21
C HIS A 123 -28.60 -4.59 14.67
N PRO A 124 -28.20 -3.58 15.49
CA PRO A 124 -27.68 -3.79 16.85
C PRO A 124 -28.61 -4.57 17.80
N GLU A 125 -29.92 -4.39 17.65
CA GLU A 125 -30.94 -5.05 18.48
C GLU A 125 -31.26 -6.48 18.06
N LEU A 126 -30.87 -6.89 16.85
CA LEU A 126 -31.12 -8.24 16.35
C LEU A 126 -30.03 -9.20 16.81
N THR A 127 -30.40 -10.47 16.97
CA THR A 127 -29.48 -11.57 17.26
C THR A 127 -28.49 -11.83 16.12
N GLY A 128 -27.41 -12.56 16.39
CA GLY A 128 -26.49 -13.01 15.34
C GLY A 128 -27.22 -13.80 14.24
N ARG A 129 -28.15 -14.68 14.63
CA ARG A 129 -29.00 -15.44 13.69
C ARG A 129 -29.77 -14.53 12.76
N GLU A 130 -30.51 -13.57 13.29
CA GLU A 130 -31.31 -12.64 12.50
C GLU A 130 -30.43 -11.76 11.61
N ASN A 131 -29.26 -11.36 12.10
CA ASN A 131 -28.29 -10.59 11.32
C ASN A 131 -27.70 -11.38 10.16
N ILE A 132 -27.50 -12.70 10.27
CA ILE A 132 -27.10 -13.55 9.13
C ILE A 132 -28.14 -13.43 8.01
N PHE A 133 -29.43 -13.51 8.33
CA PHE A 133 -30.50 -13.39 7.34
C PHE A 133 -30.61 -11.97 6.77
N LEU A 134 -30.58 -10.95 7.63
CA LEU A 134 -30.67 -9.55 7.21
C LEU A 134 -29.50 -9.15 6.32
N ASN A 135 -28.27 -9.40 6.76
CA ASN A 135 -27.07 -9.03 6.02
C ASN A 135 -26.92 -9.86 4.75
N GLY A 136 -27.20 -11.17 4.80
CA GLY A 136 -27.22 -12.01 3.60
C GLY A 136 -28.17 -11.45 2.54
N ALA A 137 -29.38 -11.03 2.93
CA ALA A 137 -30.34 -10.41 2.02
C ALA A 137 -29.84 -9.07 1.46
N ILE A 138 -29.24 -8.21 2.28
CA ILE A 138 -28.65 -6.93 1.86
C ILE A 138 -27.52 -7.16 0.84
N LEU A 139 -26.69 -8.19 1.05
CA LEU A 139 -25.62 -8.60 0.13
C LEU A 139 -26.13 -9.33 -1.12
N GLY A 140 -27.45 -9.54 -1.23
CA GLY A 140 -28.10 -10.10 -2.42
C GLY A 140 -28.26 -11.62 -2.42
N MET A 141 -28.16 -12.28 -1.27
CA MET A 141 -28.52 -13.70 -1.10
C MET A 141 -30.03 -13.87 -1.06
N ARG A 142 -30.55 -14.86 -1.77
CA ARG A 142 -31.91 -15.35 -1.59
C ARG A 142 -32.00 -16.08 -0.25
N ARG A 143 -33.17 -16.03 0.39
CA ARG A 143 -33.42 -16.72 1.67
C ARG A 143 -32.99 -18.20 1.66
N ALA A 144 -33.31 -18.93 0.59
CA ALA A 144 -32.91 -20.33 0.44
C ALA A 144 -31.39 -20.53 0.32
N GLU A 145 -30.66 -19.57 -0.25
CA GLU A 145 -29.18 -19.60 -0.28
C GLU A 145 -28.63 -19.45 1.15
N ILE A 146 -29.22 -18.55 1.96
CA ILE A 146 -28.83 -18.32 3.35
C ILE A 146 -29.12 -19.56 4.21
N GLU A 147 -30.32 -20.14 4.12
CA GLU A 147 -30.71 -21.33 4.90
C GLU A 147 -29.78 -22.51 4.63
N ARG A 148 -29.43 -22.75 3.35
CA ARG A 148 -28.49 -23.82 2.96
C ARG A 148 -27.07 -23.60 3.49
N LYS A 149 -26.65 -22.34 3.67
CA LYS A 149 -25.30 -21.96 4.11
C LYS A 149 -25.22 -21.59 5.58
N PHE A 150 -26.34 -21.63 6.31
CA PHE A 150 -26.44 -21.10 7.65
C PHE A 150 -25.43 -21.75 8.61
N ASP A 151 -25.39 -23.08 8.66
CA ASP A 151 -24.49 -23.80 9.55
C ASP A 151 -23.01 -23.61 9.17
N GLU A 152 -22.69 -23.53 7.87
CA GLU A 152 -21.34 -23.21 7.40
C GLU A 152 -20.91 -21.80 7.84
N ILE A 153 -21.82 -20.82 7.76
CA ILE A 153 -21.56 -19.43 8.19
C ILE A 153 -21.30 -19.38 9.70
N VAL A 154 -22.15 -20.02 10.50
CA VAL A 154 -22.01 -20.03 11.96
C VAL A 154 -20.69 -20.71 12.36
N ALA A 155 -20.40 -21.88 11.77
CA ALA A 155 -19.17 -22.64 12.01
C ALA A 155 -17.91 -21.85 11.62
N PHE A 156 -17.98 -21.11 10.51
CA PHE A 156 -16.86 -20.27 10.08
C PHE A 156 -16.63 -19.09 11.02
N ALA A 157 -17.70 -18.47 11.54
CA ALA A 157 -17.63 -17.32 12.43
C ALA A 157 -17.17 -17.68 13.86
N GLU A 158 -17.34 -18.94 14.28
CA GLU A 158 -17.05 -19.43 15.65
C GLU A 158 -17.87 -18.69 16.72
N VAL A 159 -19.14 -18.40 16.43
CA VAL A 159 -20.05 -17.65 17.33
C VAL A 159 -21.27 -18.47 17.78
N GLU A 160 -21.25 -19.79 17.62
CA GLU A 160 -22.36 -20.71 17.91
C GLU A 160 -23.03 -20.43 19.26
N LYS A 161 -22.21 -20.28 20.31
CA LYS A 161 -22.68 -20.06 21.69
C LYS A 161 -23.40 -18.73 21.89
N PHE A 162 -23.14 -17.75 21.03
CA PHE A 162 -23.65 -16.37 21.14
C PHE A 162 -24.65 -16.04 20.03
N LEU A 163 -25.02 -17.01 19.20
CA LEU A 163 -25.79 -16.81 17.98
C LEU A 163 -27.16 -16.15 18.24
N ASP A 164 -27.80 -16.51 19.35
CA ASP A 164 -29.10 -15.96 19.77
C ASP A 164 -28.97 -14.76 20.74
N THR A 165 -27.76 -14.18 20.83
CA THR A 165 -27.50 -12.93 21.58
C THR A 165 -27.54 -11.73 20.62
N PRO A 166 -28.13 -10.58 21.01
CA PRO A 166 -28.09 -9.36 20.20
C PRO A 166 -26.66 -8.92 19.85
N VAL A 167 -26.41 -8.53 18.60
CA VAL A 167 -25.06 -8.22 18.12
C VAL A 167 -24.44 -7.00 18.79
N LYS A 168 -25.22 -6.10 19.39
CA LYS A 168 -24.69 -5.01 20.24
C LYS A 168 -23.91 -5.50 21.46
N ARG A 169 -24.09 -6.77 21.87
CA ARG A 169 -23.37 -7.42 22.98
C ARG A 169 -22.17 -8.24 22.50
N TYR A 170 -21.93 -8.31 21.19
CA TYR A 170 -20.77 -9.00 20.65
C TYR A 170 -19.51 -8.20 20.95
N SER A 171 -18.39 -8.90 21.14
CA SER A 171 -17.10 -8.23 21.02
C SER A 171 -16.91 -7.74 19.58
N SER A 172 -16.02 -6.76 19.39
CA SER A 172 -15.66 -6.28 18.04
C SER A 172 -15.17 -7.44 17.15
N GLY A 173 -14.42 -8.39 17.71
CA GLY A 173 -13.97 -9.59 17.01
C GLY A 173 -15.12 -10.48 16.55
N MET A 174 -16.07 -10.80 17.43
CA MET A 174 -17.24 -11.62 17.07
C MET A 174 -18.11 -10.94 16.01
N TYR A 175 -18.31 -9.62 16.12
CA TYR A 175 -19.07 -8.84 15.15
C TYR A 175 -18.45 -8.95 13.75
N VAL A 176 -17.15 -8.70 13.64
CA VAL A 176 -16.47 -8.75 12.34
C VAL A 176 -16.37 -10.17 11.80
N ARG A 177 -16.09 -11.17 12.65
CA ARG A 177 -16.08 -12.58 12.24
C ARG A 177 -17.41 -13.02 11.64
N LEU A 178 -18.53 -12.67 12.28
CA LEU A 178 -19.86 -13.01 11.76
C LEU A 178 -20.15 -12.29 10.45
N ALA A 179 -19.88 -10.98 10.38
CA ALA A 179 -20.08 -10.21 9.16
C ALA A 179 -19.25 -10.76 7.99
N PHE A 180 -17.99 -11.11 8.25
CA PHE A 180 -17.13 -11.71 7.25
C PHE A 180 -17.61 -13.11 6.84
N ALA A 181 -18.05 -13.92 7.80
CA ALA A 181 -18.53 -15.27 7.54
C ALA A 181 -19.72 -15.27 6.57
N VAL A 182 -20.69 -14.36 6.77
CA VAL A 182 -21.82 -14.19 5.84
C VAL A 182 -21.30 -13.85 4.43
N ALA A 183 -20.41 -12.87 4.36
CA ALA A 183 -19.92 -12.36 3.09
C ALA A 183 -19.01 -13.36 2.33
N ALA A 184 -18.23 -14.17 3.05
CA ALA A 184 -17.37 -15.21 2.49
C ALA A 184 -18.16 -16.43 1.97
N HIS A 185 -19.41 -16.60 2.39
CA HIS A 185 -20.33 -17.62 1.88
C HIS A 185 -21.26 -17.11 0.78
N LEU A 186 -21.05 -15.87 0.32
CA LEU A 186 -21.75 -15.33 -0.82
C LEU A 186 -21.33 -16.05 -2.11
N GLU A 187 -22.29 -16.26 -3.01
CA GLU A 187 -22.06 -16.91 -4.31
C GLU A 187 -22.33 -15.94 -5.48
N PRO A 188 -21.61 -14.80 -5.58
CA PRO A 188 -21.79 -13.88 -6.70
C PRO A 188 -20.98 -14.34 -7.92
N GLU A 189 -21.33 -13.82 -9.09
CA GLU A 189 -20.55 -14.07 -10.32
C GLU A 189 -19.25 -13.26 -10.32
N ILE A 190 -19.29 -12.09 -9.67
CA ILE A 190 -18.18 -11.15 -9.52
C ILE A 190 -18.07 -10.77 -8.04
N LEU A 191 -16.91 -11.05 -7.44
CA LEU A 191 -16.61 -10.66 -6.06
C LEU A 191 -15.54 -9.57 -6.04
N VAL A 192 -15.85 -8.46 -5.38
CA VAL A 192 -14.89 -7.40 -5.08
C VAL A 192 -14.48 -7.53 -3.63
N VAL A 193 -13.18 -7.61 -3.39
CA VAL A 193 -12.60 -7.76 -2.08
C VAL A 193 -11.69 -6.58 -1.81
N ASP A 194 -11.99 -5.84 -0.73
CA ASP A 194 -11.11 -4.79 -0.23
C ASP A 194 -10.16 -5.36 0.83
N GLU A 195 -9.14 -4.58 1.13
CA GLU A 195 -8.04 -4.86 2.07
C GLU A 195 -8.46 -5.20 3.51
N VAL A 196 -9.76 -5.04 3.81
CA VAL A 196 -10.43 -5.40 5.07
C VAL A 196 -10.33 -6.90 5.39
N LEU A 197 -9.73 -7.72 4.52
CA LEU A 197 -9.33 -9.10 4.86
C LEU A 197 -8.41 -9.20 6.10
N ALA A 198 -7.78 -8.11 6.53
CA ALA A 198 -6.90 -8.07 7.69
C ALA A 198 -7.63 -7.99 9.05
N VAL A 199 -8.96 -8.12 9.12
CA VAL A 199 -9.67 -8.05 10.40
C VAL A 199 -9.86 -9.43 11.04
N GLY A 200 -9.49 -9.55 12.33
CA GLY A 200 -9.47 -10.80 13.09
C GLY A 200 -8.06 -11.17 13.55
N ASP A 201 -7.92 -12.30 14.24
CA ASP A 201 -6.61 -12.87 14.54
C ASP A 201 -6.00 -13.59 13.33
N ALA A 202 -4.72 -13.96 13.44
CA ALA A 202 -3.97 -14.61 12.38
C ALA A 202 -4.55 -15.99 11.98
N GLU A 203 -5.29 -16.67 12.85
CA GLU A 203 -5.96 -17.92 12.48
C GLU A 203 -7.18 -17.65 11.61
N PHE A 204 -8.01 -16.69 12.00
CA PHE A 204 -9.19 -16.28 11.24
C PHE A 204 -8.79 -15.69 9.88
N GLN A 205 -7.75 -14.85 9.82
CA GLN A 205 -7.23 -14.32 8.55
C GLN A 205 -6.79 -15.44 7.59
N ARG A 206 -6.11 -16.48 8.09
CA ARG A 206 -5.77 -17.66 7.26
C ARG A 206 -7.00 -18.38 6.73
N LYS A 207 -8.05 -18.54 7.54
CA LYS A 207 -9.35 -19.11 7.09
C LYS A 207 -9.99 -18.25 6.00
N CYS A 208 -9.93 -16.93 6.15
CA CYS A 208 -10.44 -15.97 5.16
C CYS A 208 -9.71 -16.10 3.83
N LEU A 209 -8.37 -16.10 3.84
CA LEU A 209 -7.55 -16.25 2.65
C LEU A 209 -7.78 -17.61 1.95
N GLY A 210 -7.91 -18.69 2.73
CA GLY A 210 -8.24 -20.02 2.22
C GLY A 210 -9.59 -20.02 1.49
N LYS A 211 -10.63 -19.47 2.12
CA LYS A 211 -11.97 -19.37 1.53
C LYS A 211 -11.96 -18.51 0.25
N MET A 212 -11.22 -17.41 0.23
CA MET A 212 -11.09 -16.57 -0.97
C MET A 212 -10.39 -17.31 -2.12
N LYS A 213 -9.39 -18.13 -1.82
CA LYS A 213 -8.73 -19.00 -2.81
C LYS A 213 -9.68 -20.06 -3.38
N ASP A 214 -10.51 -20.66 -2.53
CA ASP A 214 -11.54 -21.60 -2.98
C ASP A 214 -12.58 -20.94 -3.88
N VAL A 215 -13.03 -19.74 -3.52
CA VAL A 215 -13.95 -18.92 -4.31
C VAL A 215 -13.36 -18.57 -5.68
N ALA A 216 -12.08 -18.20 -5.72
CA ALA A 216 -11.34 -17.96 -6.95
C ALA A 216 -11.20 -19.23 -7.83
N GLY A 217 -10.98 -20.40 -7.21
CA GLY A 217 -10.85 -21.68 -7.91
C GLY A 217 -12.15 -22.21 -8.57
N GLN A 218 -13.31 -21.68 -8.18
CA GLN A 218 -14.62 -22.09 -8.71
C GLN A 218 -15.02 -21.41 -10.04
N GLY A 219 -14.07 -20.75 -10.73
CA GLY A 219 -14.34 -20.04 -11.99
C GLY A 219 -15.10 -18.72 -11.81
N ARG A 220 -15.09 -18.16 -10.60
CA ARG A 220 -15.67 -16.85 -10.30
C ARG A 220 -14.69 -15.74 -10.64
N THR A 221 -15.24 -14.58 -11.01
CA THR A 221 -14.40 -13.40 -11.26
C THR A 221 -14.15 -12.70 -9.94
N VAL A 222 -12.90 -12.43 -9.60
CA VAL A 222 -12.52 -11.80 -8.34
C VAL A 222 -11.67 -10.56 -8.63
N ILE A 223 -12.05 -9.44 -8.03
CA ILE A 223 -11.25 -8.22 -8.00
C ILE A 223 -10.73 -8.07 -6.58
N PHE A 224 -9.44 -8.24 -6.40
CA PHE A 224 -8.77 -8.11 -5.11
C PHE A 224 -8.02 -6.79 -5.06
N VAL A 225 -8.40 -5.90 -4.15
CA VAL A 225 -7.76 -4.60 -3.99
C VAL A 225 -6.97 -4.64 -2.70
N SER A 226 -5.66 -4.49 -2.84
CA SER A 226 -4.75 -4.54 -1.70
C SER A 226 -3.49 -3.78 -2.04
N HIS A 227 -2.88 -3.18 -1.03
CA HIS A 227 -1.48 -2.78 -1.12
C HIS A 227 -0.52 -3.96 -0.84
N ASN A 228 -0.97 -5.02 -0.16
CA ASN A 228 -0.15 -6.20 0.17
C ASN A 228 0.19 -7.02 -1.09
N LEU A 229 1.40 -6.80 -1.61
CA LEU A 229 1.89 -7.44 -2.83
C LEU A 229 2.04 -8.96 -2.71
N ALA A 230 2.36 -9.46 -1.51
CA ALA A 230 2.48 -10.90 -1.27
C ALA A 230 1.12 -11.60 -1.40
N ALA A 231 0.07 -11.00 -0.86
CA ALA A 231 -1.31 -11.50 -1.01
C ALA A 231 -1.77 -11.44 -2.48
N VAL A 232 -1.47 -10.34 -3.19
CA VAL A 232 -1.78 -10.22 -4.62
C VAL A 232 -1.05 -11.31 -5.43
N LYS A 233 0.24 -11.54 -5.15
CA LYS A 233 1.04 -12.60 -5.79
C LYS A 233 0.53 -14.01 -5.50
N ALA A 234 0.03 -14.25 -4.29
CA ALA A 234 -0.48 -15.56 -3.89
C ALA A 234 -1.89 -15.87 -4.44
N LEU A 235 -2.71 -14.84 -4.64
CA LEU A 235 -4.13 -15.00 -4.96
C LEU A 235 -4.48 -14.68 -6.41
N CYS A 236 -3.77 -13.74 -7.06
CA CYS A 236 -4.15 -13.21 -8.37
C CYS A 236 -3.28 -13.77 -9.50
N THR A 237 -3.82 -13.81 -10.71
CA THR A 237 -3.11 -14.22 -11.93
C THR A 237 -2.78 -13.02 -12.83
N ARG A 238 -3.53 -11.93 -12.67
CA ARG A 238 -3.37 -10.65 -13.37
C ARG A 238 -3.41 -9.51 -12.35
N SER A 239 -2.79 -8.38 -12.66
CA SER A 239 -2.86 -7.18 -11.83
C SER A 239 -2.98 -5.92 -12.66
N ILE A 240 -3.61 -4.89 -12.09
CA ILE A 240 -3.77 -3.55 -12.65
C ILE A 240 -3.12 -2.57 -11.66
N LEU A 241 -2.14 -1.82 -12.13
CA LEU A 241 -1.51 -0.75 -11.37
C LEU A 241 -2.24 0.57 -11.62
N LEU A 242 -2.87 1.10 -10.58
CA LEU A 242 -3.40 2.45 -10.56
C LEU A 242 -2.35 3.47 -10.07
N ARG A 243 -2.25 4.59 -10.78
CA ARG A 243 -1.41 5.73 -10.41
C ARG A 243 -2.14 7.02 -10.71
N ALA A 244 -2.32 7.86 -9.68
CA ALA A 244 -2.97 9.17 -9.80
C ALA A 244 -4.29 9.12 -10.60
N GLY A 245 -5.12 8.11 -10.31
CA GLY A 245 -6.41 7.91 -10.95
C GLY A 245 -6.36 7.33 -12.36
N ARG A 246 -5.21 6.87 -12.86
CA ARG A 246 -5.05 6.28 -14.20
C ARG A 246 -4.52 4.84 -14.12
N VAL A 247 -4.82 4.02 -15.12
CA VAL A 247 -4.16 2.72 -15.31
C VAL A 247 -2.76 2.97 -15.85
N ALA A 248 -1.74 2.65 -15.05
CA ALA A 248 -0.34 2.76 -15.46
C ALA A 248 0.18 1.46 -16.09
N CYS A 249 -0.35 0.32 -15.64
CA CYS A 249 -0.01 -1.00 -16.16
C CYS A 249 -1.16 -1.98 -15.92
N ASP A 250 -1.30 -2.95 -16.81
CA ASP A 250 -2.26 -4.04 -16.75
C ASP A 250 -1.61 -5.28 -17.39
N GLY A 251 -1.42 -6.34 -16.62
CA GLY A 251 -0.68 -7.51 -17.08
C GLY A 251 -0.51 -8.59 -16.02
N SER A 252 0.49 -9.46 -16.19
CA SER A 252 0.81 -10.48 -15.19
C SER A 252 1.21 -9.85 -13.86
N VAL A 253 0.91 -10.55 -12.75
CA VAL A 253 1.17 -10.02 -11.41
C VAL A 253 2.64 -9.65 -11.22
N ASP A 254 3.58 -10.50 -11.65
CA ASP A 254 5.01 -10.24 -11.49
C ASP A 254 5.48 -8.99 -12.26
N ALA A 255 5.01 -8.80 -13.50
CA ALA A 255 5.40 -7.64 -14.31
C ALA A 255 4.87 -6.33 -13.70
N VAL A 256 3.62 -6.37 -13.22
CA VAL A 256 2.94 -5.20 -12.64
C VAL A 256 3.53 -4.87 -11.26
N ILE A 257 3.86 -5.88 -10.45
CA ILE A 257 4.58 -5.70 -9.17
C ILE A 257 5.95 -5.10 -9.41
N LYS A 258 6.73 -5.62 -10.38
CA LYS A 258 8.03 -5.06 -10.73
C LYS A 258 7.93 -3.57 -11.06
N GLN A 259 6.95 -3.19 -11.90
CA GLN A 259 6.75 -1.79 -12.25
C GLN A 259 6.22 -0.93 -11.08
N TYR A 260 5.45 -1.51 -10.16
CA TYR A 260 5.03 -0.84 -8.93
C TYR A 260 6.23 -0.54 -8.03
N VAL A 261 7.10 -1.52 -7.82
CA VAL A 261 8.33 -1.37 -7.03
C VAL A 261 9.28 -0.37 -7.69
N SER A 262 9.62 -0.57 -8.97
CA SER A 262 10.54 0.31 -9.71
C SER A 262 10.05 1.75 -9.88
N ALA A 263 8.74 1.99 -9.76
CA ALA A 263 8.21 3.35 -9.76
C ALA A 263 7.93 3.89 -8.36
N SER A 264 8.05 3.04 -7.34
CA SER A 264 8.11 3.49 -5.96
C SER A 264 9.45 4.11 -5.60
N ASP A 265 10.47 3.84 -6.43
CA ASP A 265 11.79 4.47 -6.44
C ASP A 265 11.71 6.00 -6.35
N ALA A 266 11.75 6.51 -5.12
CA ALA A 266 12.86 7.39 -4.80
C ALA A 266 14.12 6.56 -5.10
N ALA A 267 14.93 7.02 -6.05
CA ALA A 267 16.01 6.24 -6.66
C ALA A 267 16.71 5.36 -5.61
N HIS A 268 16.73 4.03 -5.80
CA HIS A 268 17.49 3.13 -4.93
C HIS A 268 18.99 3.19 -5.21
N SER A 269 19.40 3.97 -6.21
CA SER A 269 20.77 4.32 -6.48
C SER A 269 20.93 5.83 -6.63
N ILE A 270 22.09 6.32 -6.19
CA ILE A 270 22.50 7.71 -6.41
C ILE A 270 23.98 7.71 -6.78
N SER A 271 24.33 8.47 -7.81
CA SER A 271 25.71 8.69 -8.22
C SER A 271 26.14 10.11 -7.84
N PHE A 272 27.42 10.27 -7.56
CA PHE A 272 28.06 11.53 -7.20
C PHE A 272 29.22 11.81 -8.15
N ASP A 273 29.50 13.08 -8.40
CA ASP A 273 30.65 13.49 -9.19
C ASP A 273 31.96 13.01 -8.55
N GLU A 274 32.88 12.52 -9.38
CA GLU A 274 34.18 12.08 -8.93
C GLU A 274 34.98 13.22 -8.27
N ASN A 275 35.55 12.92 -7.09
CA ASN A 275 36.44 13.83 -6.41
C ASN A 275 37.90 13.52 -6.75
N LYS A 276 38.57 14.43 -7.46
CA LYS A 276 39.97 14.24 -7.89
C LYS A 276 41.00 14.55 -6.80
N THR A 277 40.60 15.15 -5.68
CA THR A 277 41.54 15.64 -4.64
C THR A 277 41.52 14.81 -3.36
N ARG A 278 40.45 14.07 -3.09
CA ARG A 278 40.34 13.18 -1.91
C ARG A 278 39.56 11.91 -2.23
N PRO A 279 39.71 10.83 -1.44
CA PRO A 279 38.84 9.66 -1.51
C PRO A 279 37.39 10.07 -1.29
N ALA A 280 36.47 9.57 -2.13
CA ALA A 280 35.06 9.93 -2.05
C ALA A 280 34.14 8.80 -2.48
N ILE A 281 32.90 8.84 -1.97
CA ILE A 281 31.82 7.98 -2.42
C ILE A 281 31.38 8.45 -3.81
N SER A 282 31.43 7.55 -4.79
CA SER A 282 31.07 7.80 -6.20
C SER A 282 29.65 7.36 -6.52
N ALA A 283 29.13 6.33 -5.84
CA ALA A 283 27.73 5.95 -5.91
C ALA A 283 27.32 5.14 -4.67
N ILE A 284 26.02 5.12 -4.40
CA ILE A 284 25.42 4.24 -3.40
C ILE A 284 24.24 3.56 -4.06
N GLU A 285 24.13 2.24 -3.88
CA GLU A 285 23.04 1.43 -4.40
C GLU A 285 22.42 0.59 -3.28
N VAL A 286 21.09 0.47 -3.30
CA VAL A 286 20.31 -0.34 -2.38
C VAL A 286 19.58 -1.39 -3.20
N ASN A 287 19.71 -2.66 -2.83
CA ASN A 287 19.00 -3.72 -3.53
C ASN A 287 17.51 -3.71 -3.16
N SER A 288 16.69 -3.17 -4.06
CA SER A 288 15.24 -3.05 -3.87
C SER A 288 14.51 -4.39 -3.77
N GLU A 289 15.01 -5.46 -4.39
CA GLU A 289 14.40 -6.79 -4.35
C GLU A 289 14.59 -7.43 -2.96
N ALA A 290 15.78 -7.25 -2.36
CA ALA A 290 16.09 -7.75 -1.02
C ALA A 290 15.20 -7.10 0.07
N LEU A 291 14.81 -5.84 -0.13
CA LEU A 291 13.94 -5.12 0.82
C LEU A 291 12.57 -5.81 1.02
N ILE A 292 12.09 -6.58 0.03
CA ILE A 292 10.83 -7.33 0.10
C ILE A 292 10.88 -8.37 1.23
N GLU A 293 12.03 -9.01 1.40
CA GLU A 293 12.26 -10.04 2.42
C GLU A 293 12.80 -9.44 3.73
N ARG A 294 12.82 -8.10 3.83
CA ARG A 294 13.44 -7.32 4.92
C ARG A 294 14.95 -7.49 5.01
N ASP A 295 15.58 -7.82 3.90
CA ASP A 295 17.04 -7.83 3.78
C ASP A 295 17.51 -6.45 3.30
N LEU A 296 18.47 -5.86 4.00
CA LEU A 296 19.10 -4.61 3.62
C LEU A 296 20.47 -4.91 3.01
N ILE A 297 20.57 -4.79 1.68
CA ILE A 297 21.82 -4.92 0.95
C ILE A 297 22.17 -3.55 0.34
N VAL A 298 23.32 -3.02 0.73
CA VAL A 298 23.81 -1.70 0.33
C VAL A 298 25.21 -1.81 -0.27
N ASP A 299 25.39 -1.29 -1.47
CA ASP A 299 26.69 -1.17 -2.13
C ASP A 299 27.16 0.29 -2.10
N ILE A 300 28.33 0.53 -1.50
CA ILE A 300 29.00 1.83 -1.49
C ILE A 300 30.16 1.78 -2.48
N HIS A 301 29.99 2.46 -3.61
CA HIS A 301 31.04 2.63 -4.60
C HIS A 301 31.92 3.80 -4.20
N PHE A 302 33.23 3.63 -4.30
CA PHE A 302 34.18 4.69 -4.04
C PHE A 302 35.23 4.84 -5.13
N ALA A 303 35.73 6.05 -5.25
CA ALA A 303 36.89 6.40 -6.06
C ALA A 303 37.86 7.21 -5.20
N SER A 304 39.16 6.97 -5.39
CA SER A 304 40.22 7.61 -4.64
C SER A 304 41.40 7.96 -5.54
N PRO A 305 41.89 9.21 -5.51
CA PRO A 305 43.06 9.63 -6.30
C PRO A 305 44.37 8.99 -5.82
N ARG A 306 44.36 8.36 -4.64
CA ARG A 306 45.51 7.66 -4.03
C ARG A 306 45.06 6.30 -3.46
N PRO A 307 45.91 5.26 -3.51
CA PRO A 307 45.55 3.94 -2.99
C PRO A 307 45.14 4.00 -1.51
N LEU A 308 43.95 3.49 -1.18
CA LEU A 308 43.51 3.36 0.22
C LEU A 308 44.17 2.13 0.85
N HIS A 309 44.85 2.31 1.98
CA HIS A 309 45.46 1.20 2.71
C HIS A 309 44.42 0.23 3.29
N THR A 310 43.28 0.75 3.73
CA THR A 310 42.09 -0.03 4.08
C THR A 310 40.88 0.85 3.84
N ALA A 311 39.97 0.41 2.97
CA ALA A 311 38.68 1.07 2.80
C ALA A 311 37.72 0.58 3.91
N VAL A 312 37.14 1.55 4.63
CA VAL A 312 36.14 1.33 5.66
C VAL A 312 34.84 1.98 5.22
N GLY A 313 33.76 1.23 5.30
CA GLY A 313 32.40 1.68 4.98
C GLY A 313 31.57 1.79 6.24
N GLY A 314 30.72 2.81 6.30
CA GLY A 314 29.70 2.94 7.33
C GLY A 314 28.35 3.22 6.72
N ILE A 315 27.29 2.69 7.33
CA ILE A 315 25.92 3.04 6.98
C ILE A 315 25.11 3.35 8.24
N VAL A 316 24.19 4.29 8.12
CA VAL A 316 23.19 4.62 9.14
C VAL A 316 21.86 4.76 8.45
N LEU A 317 20.88 4.04 8.96
CA LEU A 317 19.48 4.13 8.59
C LEU A 317 18.77 5.02 9.59
N ARG A 318 18.03 6.02 9.11
CA ARG A 318 17.16 6.89 9.92
C ARG A 318 15.71 6.68 9.54
N ALA A 319 14.83 6.74 10.53
CA ALA A 319 13.40 6.82 10.28
C ALA A 319 13.03 8.19 9.69
N ASP A 320 11.82 8.30 9.16
CA ASP A 320 11.23 9.56 8.68
C ASP A 320 11.15 10.66 9.75
N THR A 321 11.15 10.29 11.03
CA THR A 321 11.27 11.20 12.17
C THR A 321 12.67 11.81 12.32
N GLY A 322 13.66 11.34 11.56
CA GLY A 322 15.07 11.76 11.63
C GLY A 322 15.92 10.99 12.63
N GLU A 323 15.32 10.08 13.39
CA GLU A 323 16.00 9.30 14.41
C GLU A 323 16.79 8.13 13.80
N PRO A 324 18.07 7.94 14.17
CA PRO A 324 18.85 6.80 13.72
C PRO A 324 18.33 5.52 14.35
N VAL A 325 17.91 4.57 13.52
CA VAL A 325 17.29 3.31 13.96
C VAL A 325 18.27 2.15 13.93
N TRP A 326 19.24 2.18 13.03
CA TRP A 326 20.22 1.13 12.84
C TRP A 326 21.45 1.69 12.14
N GLY A 327 22.61 1.13 12.41
CA GLY A 327 23.83 1.43 11.67
C GLY A 327 24.82 0.30 11.75
N SER A 328 25.70 0.23 10.77
CA SER A 328 26.80 -0.72 10.75
C SER A 328 28.05 -0.07 10.20
N ASN A 329 29.21 -0.50 10.68
CA ASN A 329 30.49 0.00 10.23
C ASN A 329 31.46 -1.17 10.08
N SER A 330 32.08 -1.28 8.90
CA SER A 330 32.99 -2.37 8.56
C SER A 330 34.22 -2.43 9.47
N ARG A 331 34.58 -1.34 10.16
CA ARG A 331 35.68 -1.26 11.14
C ARG A 331 35.48 -2.22 12.32
N PHE A 332 34.23 -2.54 12.67
CA PHE A 332 33.90 -3.36 13.83
C PHE A 332 33.56 -4.82 13.46
N HIS A 333 33.66 -5.19 12.18
CA HIS A 333 33.34 -6.54 11.72
C HIS A 333 34.59 -7.36 11.36
N PRO A 334 34.81 -8.51 12.02
CA PRO A 334 36.00 -9.35 11.79
C PRO A 334 35.99 -10.10 10.45
N SER A 335 34.88 -10.07 9.70
CA SER A 335 34.69 -10.78 8.42
C SER A 335 35.26 -10.05 7.20
N LEU A 336 35.65 -8.78 7.32
CA LEU A 336 36.19 -8.03 6.18
C LEU A 336 37.59 -8.54 5.81
N LYS A 337 37.72 -9.22 4.67
CA LYS A 337 39.03 -9.44 4.04
C LYS A 337 39.56 -8.09 3.58
N LEU A 338 40.52 -7.54 4.32
CA LEU A 338 41.14 -6.26 4.05
C LEU A 338 41.84 -6.26 2.68
N VAL A 339 41.16 -5.78 1.64
CA VAL A 339 41.78 -5.55 0.33
C VAL A 339 42.49 -4.21 0.38
N LYS A 340 43.81 -4.24 0.22
CA LYS A 340 44.70 -3.06 0.37
C LYS A 340 45.04 -2.47 -0.99
N GLY A 341 45.23 -1.15 -1.04
CA GLY A 341 45.77 -0.45 -2.20
C GLY A 341 44.76 -0.16 -3.30
N LEU A 342 43.45 -0.18 -2.98
CA LEU A 342 42.40 0.11 -3.95
C LEU A 342 42.29 1.63 -4.20
N THR A 343 42.22 2.00 -5.48
CA THR A 343 41.86 3.35 -5.93
C THR A 343 40.38 3.45 -6.32
N HIS A 344 39.72 2.32 -6.53
CA HIS A 344 38.29 2.21 -6.78
C HIS A 344 37.82 0.87 -6.23
N GLY A 345 36.54 0.78 -5.86
CA GLY A 345 35.97 -0.47 -5.38
C GLY A 345 34.54 -0.30 -4.87
N VAL A 346 33.97 -1.42 -4.43
CA VAL A 346 32.62 -1.49 -3.86
C VAL A 346 32.70 -2.14 -2.48
N LEU A 347 32.21 -1.44 -1.47
CA LEU A 347 32.00 -1.97 -0.14
C LEU A 347 30.52 -2.38 -0.01
N ARG A 348 30.29 -3.67 0.14
CA ARG A 348 28.94 -4.24 0.31
C ARG A 348 28.65 -4.47 1.77
N CYS A 349 27.49 -3.99 2.23
CA CYS A 349 26.92 -4.32 3.53
C CYS A 349 25.64 -5.14 3.33
N GLU A 350 25.54 -6.30 3.96
CA GLU A 350 24.37 -7.17 3.96
C GLU A 350 23.86 -7.35 5.39
N ALA A 351 22.63 -6.95 5.66
CA ALA A 351 21.98 -7.20 6.93
C ALA A 351 20.64 -7.88 6.67
N ARG A 352 20.57 -9.17 7.01
CA ARG A 352 19.42 -10.02 6.69
C ARG A 352 18.35 -9.97 7.78
N GLN A 353 17.10 -10.08 7.37
CA GLN A 353 15.92 -10.12 8.25
C GLN A 353 15.90 -8.96 9.26
N LEU A 354 16.19 -7.75 8.80
CA LEU A 354 16.30 -6.58 9.66
C LEU A 354 14.96 -6.37 10.41
N PRO A 355 14.93 -6.46 11.75
CA PRO A 355 13.69 -6.36 12.55
C PRO A 355 13.25 -4.91 12.74
N ILE A 356 13.35 -4.10 11.69
CA ILE A 356 12.88 -2.72 11.67
C ILE A 356 11.42 -2.66 11.24
N ARG A 357 10.78 -1.54 11.57
CA ARG A 357 9.37 -1.35 11.29
C ARG A 357 9.14 -1.16 9.80
N PRO A 358 7.93 -1.48 9.33
CA PRO A 358 7.47 -0.92 8.08
C PRO A 358 7.50 0.61 8.09
N GLY A 359 8.01 1.23 7.03
CA GLY A 359 8.07 2.69 6.97
C GLY A 359 9.06 3.22 5.94
N ARG A 360 9.10 4.55 5.82
CA ARG A 360 10.10 5.25 5.02
C ARG A 360 11.36 5.47 5.86
N TYR A 361 12.50 5.16 5.25
CA TYR A 361 13.81 5.33 5.85
C TYR A 361 14.72 6.13 4.93
N SER A 362 15.61 6.91 5.53
CA SER A 362 16.74 7.53 4.83
C SER A 362 18.04 6.81 5.17
N LEU A 363 18.93 6.72 4.19
CA LEU A 363 20.23 6.09 4.31
C LEU A 363 21.33 7.14 4.17
N SER A 364 22.22 7.10 5.15
CA SER A 364 23.49 7.81 5.14
C SER A 364 24.63 6.80 4.98
N ALA A 365 25.69 7.18 4.27
CA ALA A 365 26.87 6.36 4.05
C ALA A 365 28.17 7.14 4.33
N TRP A 366 29.19 6.42 4.81
CA TRP A 366 30.52 6.94 5.09
C TRP A 366 31.58 6.10 4.40
N LEU A 367 32.63 6.76 3.97
CA LEU A 367 33.86 6.16 3.49
C LEU A 367 35.01 6.70 4.32
N GLY A 368 35.83 5.80 4.85
CA GLY A 368 36.99 6.14 5.65
C GLY A 368 38.09 5.09 5.57
N ASP A 369 39.03 5.20 6.49
CA ASP A 369 39.99 4.16 6.83
C ASP A 369 39.99 3.89 8.35
N TRP A 370 41.06 3.34 8.90
CA TRP A 370 41.18 3.08 10.35
C TRP A 370 41.38 4.33 11.20
N HIS A 371 41.78 5.45 10.60
CA HIS A 371 42.22 6.66 11.30
C HIS A 371 41.33 7.87 10.99
N GLU A 372 40.80 7.98 9.78
CA GLU A 372 40.04 9.14 9.34
C GLU A 372 38.84 8.74 8.45
N ASP A 373 37.75 9.50 8.55
CA ASP A 373 36.62 9.42 7.64
C ASP A 373 36.85 10.41 6.48
N HIS A 374 36.96 9.88 5.25
CA HIS A 374 37.33 10.67 4.06
C HIS A 374 36.14 11.36 3.41
N ASP A 375 34.97 10.72 3.41
CA ASP A 375 33.74 11.27 2.83
C ASP A 375 32.49 10.74 3.54
N ALA A 376 31.44 11.56 3.53
CA ALA A 376 30.15 11.23 4.15
C ALA A 376 29.01 11.77 3.30
N ARG A 377 27.99 10.95 3.08
CA ARG A 377 26.78 11.24 2.32
C ARG A 377 25.59 11.04 3.23
N ILE A 378 25.00 12.13 3.70
CA ILE A 378 23.95 12.12 4.72
C ILE A 378 22.57 12.15 4.07
N ASP A 379 21.73 11.20 4.44
CA ASP A 379 20.32 11.06 4.04
C ASP A 379 20.09 11.17 2.52
N VAL A 380 21.03 10.61 1.76
CA VAL A 380 21.12 10.76 0.30
C VAL A 380 20.21 9.82 -0.48
N LEU A 381 19.77 8.73 0.15
CA LEU A 381 18.81 7.79 -0.40
C LEU A 381 17.64 7.64 0.55
N SER A 382 16.44 7.54 0.00
CA SER A 382 15.22 7.29 0.77
C SER A 382 14.47 6.13 0.14
N PHE A 383 14.11 5.13 0.94
CA PHE A 383 13.38 3.97 0.47
C PHE A 383 12.39 3.50 1.53
N VAL A 384 11.49 2.61 1.15
CA VAL A 384 10.46 2.06 2.03
C VAL A 384 10.81 0.61 2.32
N ILE A 385 10.81 0.25 3.60
CA ILE A 385 11.06 -1.11 4.06
C ILE A 385 9.76 -1.57 4.69
N GLY A 386 9.20 -2.72 4.25
CA GLY A 386 7.89 -3.21 4.71
C GLY A 386 6.70 -2.30 4.35
N GLU A 387 5.48 -2.77 4.63
CA GLU A 387 4.24 -1.97 4.45
C GLU A 387 3.54 -1.65 5.79
N ASP A 388 3.01 -0.44 5.86
CA ASP A 388 2.42 0.21 7.03
C ASP A 388 1.14 -0.53 7.48
N ASP A 389 1.23 -1.43 8.47
CA ASP A 389 0.05 -2.01 9.12
C ASP A 389 -0.68 -0.92 9.92
N ALA A 390 -1.67 -0.28 9.31
CA ALA A 390 -2.33 0.94 9.79
C ALA A 390 -3.13 0.84 11.11
N HIS A 391 -3.00 -0.22 11.92
CA HIS A 391 -3.89 -0.47 13.07
C HIS A 391 -3.21 -0.95 14.36
N VAL A 392 -2.12 -0.32 14.77
CA VAL A 392 -1.64 -0.49 16.15
C VAL A 392 -1.19 0.85 16.71
N LEU A 393 -1.69 1.23 17.89
CA LEU A 393 -1.09 2.25 18.76
C LEU A 393 0.31 1.75 19.14
N ARG A 394 1.32 2.03 18.31
CA ARG A 394 2.69 1.61 18.54
C ARG A 394 3.48 2.76 19.16
N PRO A 395 4.28 2.50 20.21
CA PRO A 395 5.16 3.53 20.76
C PRO A 395 6.10 4.06 19.67
N PRO A 396 6.40 5.36 19.61
CA PRO A 396 7.25 5.96 18.57
C PRO A 396 8.64 5.31 18.53
N VAL A 397 9.37 5.44 17.42
CA VAL A 397 10.75 4.93 17.29
C VAL A 397 11.63 5.45 18.43
N SER A 398 11.46 6.72 18.79
CA SER A 398 12.03 7.38 19.95
C SER A 398 11.84 6.65 21.29
N ALA A 399 10.75 5.89 21.43
CA ALA A 399 10.43 5.14 22.63
C ALA A 399 10.98 3.70 22.62
N VAL A 400 11.52 3.21 21.50
CA VAL A 400 12.09 1.86 21.36
C VAL A 400 13.61 1.86 21.22
N GLY A 401 14.22 2.96 20.77
CA GLY A 401 15.69 3.13 20.72
C GLY A 401 16.37 2.55 19.47
N HIS A 402 17.70 2.45 19.51
CA HIS A 402 18.54 1.93 18.41
C HIS A 402 18.54 0.40 18.38
N LEU A 403 18.46 -0.17 17.17
CA LEU A 403 18.51 -1.61 16.94
C LEU A 403 19.97 -2.10 16.85
N ASP A 404 20.36 -3.02 17.71
CA ASP A 404 21.60 -3.78 17.56
C ASP A 404 21.32 -5.06 16.75
N TRP A 405 21.75 -5.10 15.50
CA TRP A 405 21.50 -6.22 14.59
C TRP A 405 22.71 -6.47 13.69
N PRO A 406 23.14 -7.74 13.52
CA PRO A 406 24.36 -8.06 12.80
C PRO A 406 24.26 -7.70 11.31
N ALA A 407 25.39 -7.26 10.76
CA ALA A 407 25.62 -7.10 9.33
C ALA A 407 26.88 -7.86 8.91
N GLU A 408 26.92 -8.27 7.65
CA GLU A 408 28.12 -8.78 7.00
C GLU A 408 28.67 -7.71 6.06
N TRP A 409 30.00 -7.56 6.04
CA TRP A 409 30.68 -6.65 5.14
C TRP A 409 31.63 -7.40 4.22
N GLY A 410 31.64 -7.01 2.95
CA GLY A 410 32.52 -7.58 1.94
C GLY A 410 32.95 -6.56 0.89
N THR A 411 33.89 -6.96 0.05
CA THR A 411 34.29 -6.23 -1.16
C THR A 411 33.73 -6.95 -2.37
N ALA A 412 32.98 -6.27 -3.22
CA ALA A 412 32.55 -6.82 -4.51
C ALA A 412 33.52 -6.40 -5.62
N ASP A 413 33.92 -7.33 -6.48
CA ASP A 413 34.67 -6.98 -7.69
C ASP A 413 33.76 -6.20 -8.64
N ALA A 414 34.20 -5.02 -9.09
CA ALA A 414 33.44 -4.13 -9.98
C ALA A 414 33.03 -4.77 -11.33
N ALA A 415 33.50 -5.99 -11.63
CA ALA A 415 33.21 -6.74 -12.85
C ALA A 415 31.97 -7.65 -12.78
N SER A 416 31.30 -7.80 -11.63
CA SER A 416 30.13 -8.69 -11.50
C SER A 416 28.76 -7.97 -11.40
N ALA A 417 28.73 -6.63 -11.51
CA ALA A 417 27.52 -5.81 -11.34
C ALA A 417 27.08 -5.08 -12.62
N LEU A 418 27.18 -5.73 -13.79
CA LEU A 418 26.44 -5.31 -14.99
C LEU A 418 25.51 -6.45 -15.38
N PRO A 419 24.17 -6.29 -15.36
CA PRO A 419 23.30 -7.25 -15.99
C PRO A 419 23.64 -7.26 -17.49
N ALA A 420 23.99 -8.44 -18.01
CA ALA A 420 24.14 -8.65 -19.44
C ALA A 420 22.89 -8.15 -20.17
N ALA A 421 23.13 -7.42 -21.26
CA ALA A 421 22.13 -6.77 -22.10
C ALA A 421 21.05 -7.72 -22.66
#